data_AF-A0A7Y7CI55-F1
#
_entry.id   AF-A0A7Y7CI55-F1
#
_cell.length_a   1.000
_cell.length_b   1.000
_cell.length_c   1.000
_cell.angle_alpha   90.00
_cell.angle_beta   90.00
_cell.angle_gamma   90.00
#
_symmetry.space_group_name_H-M   'P 1'
#
loop_
_entity.id
_entity.type
_entity.pdbx_description
1 polymer ?
#
loop_
_entity_poly.entity_id
_entity_poly.type
_entity_poly.pdbx_seq_one_letter_code
_entity_poly.pdbx_strand_id
1 'polypeptide(L)'
;MRHRIIKYITSHSIFLRLIAFLQRIKLGKEKVGLYDAIVIFLQKMGDDEILGRANAVAFSFTMAIFPAIIFLFTLVPYIQIFFPEISNDDIIGFMENLLPANLYSAADTTIHDIINKQRGGLLSFGFVLTLVLSTNGMNSLMGAFNSCYKTKETRGFFKMRFIAT
;
A
#
# COMPACT_ATOMS: atom_id res chain seq x y z
N MET A 1 -4.77 -29.46 -16.58
CA MET A 1 -6.03 -28.72 -16.85
C MET A 1 -5.85 -27.37 -17.56
N ARG A 2 -4.82 -26.56 -17.25
CA ARG A 2 -4.55 -25.25 -17.92
C ARG A 2 -4.55 -25.29 -19.46
N HIS A 3 -4.03 -26.35 -20.07
CA HIS A 3 -3.87 -26.45 -21.53
C HIS A 3 -5.18 -26.55 -22.31
N ARG A 4 -6.26 -27.07 -21.70
CA ARG A 4 -7.58 -27.16 -22.36
C ARG A 4 -8.33 -25.82 -22.35
N ILE A 5 -8.16 -25.03 -21.29
CA ILE A 5 -8.81 -23.72 -21.11
C ILE A 5 -8.18 -22.68 -22.04
N ILE A 6 -6.85 -22.68 -22.16
CA ILE A 6 -6.13 -21.79 -23.07
C ILE A 6 -6.63 -22.01 -24.50
N LYS A 7 -6.68 -23.27 -24.97
CA LYS A 7 -7.16 -23.61 -26.32
C LYS A 7 -8.61 -23.18 -26.60
N TYR A 8 -9.45 -23.12 -25.57
CA TYR A 8 -10.85 -22.71 -25.68
C TYR A 8 -11.02 -21.18 -25.75
N ILE A 9 -10.16 -20.43 -25.07
CA ILE A 9 -10.13 -18.97 -25.11
C ILE A 9 -9.49 -18.49 -26.43
N THR A 10 -8.44 -19.15 -26.91
CA THR A 10 -7.77 -18.79 -28.17
C THR A 10 -8.61 -19.08 -29.42
N SER A 11 -9.68 -19.88 -29.33
CA SER A 11 -10.54 -20.24 -30.48
C SER A 11 -11.77 -19.36 -30.68
N HIS A 12 -12.05 -18.44 -29.75
CA HIS A 12 -13.19 -17.52 -29.88
C HIS A 12 -12.88 -16.37 -30.85
N SER A 13 -13.78 -16.13 -31.80
CA SER A 13 -13.66 -15.09 -32.83
C SER A 13 -13.47 -13.69 -32.25
N ILE A 14 -14.05 -13.43 -31.08
CA ILE A 14 -13.93 -12.16 -30.34
C ILE A 14 -12.48 -11.94 -29.87
N PHE A 15 -11.83 -12.99 -29.36
CA PHE A 15 -10.46 -12.91 -28.86
C PHE A 15 -9.46 -12.68 -30.00
N LEU A 16 -9.62 -13.37 -31.13
CA LEU A 16 -8.79 -13.16 -32.32
C LEU A 16 -8.96 -11.75 -32.90
N ARG A 17 -10.18 -11.21 -32.89
CA ARG A 17 -10.48 -9.83 -33.34
C ARG A 17 -9.81 -8.80 -32.43
N LEU A 18 -9.81 -9.05 -31.12
CA LEU A 18 -9.12 -8.21 -30.13
C LEU A 18 -7.60 -8.25 -30.32
N ILE A 19 -6.99 -9.41 -30.53
CA ILE A 19 -5.56 -9.52 -30.84
C ILE A 19 -5.22 -8.77 -32.13
N ALA A 20 -6.00 -8.96 -33.19
CA ALA A 20 -5.79 -8.26 -34.46
C ALA A 20 -5.91 -6.73 -34.31
N PHE A 21 -6.82 -6.26 -33.46
CA PHE A 21 -6.93 -4.85 -33.10
C PHE A 21 -5.70 -4.36 -32.32
N LEU A 22 -5.26 -5.10 -31.30
CA LEU A 22 -4.07 -4.76 -30.51
C LEU A 22 -2.78 -4.78 -31.36
N GLN A 23 -2.65 -5.72 -32.30
CA GLN A 23 -1.49 -5.79 -33.20
C GLN A 23 -1.44 -4.65 -34.23
N ARG A 24 -2.58 -3.99 -34.52
CA ARG A 24 -2.58 -2.79 -35.37
C ARG A 24 -1.89 -1.60 -34.71
N ILE A 25 -1.89 -1.56 -33.37
CA ILE A 25 -1.20 -0.53 -32.61
C ILE A 25 0.26 -0.95 -32.46
N LYS A 26 1.15 -0.31 -33.23
CA LYS A 26 2.59 -0.59 -33.18
C LYS A 26 3.25 0.32 -32.16
N LEU A 27 4.03 -0.26 -31.24
CA LEU A 27 4.81 0.48 -30.25
C LEU A 27 6.32 0.34 -30.49
N GLY A 28 7.02 1.44 -30.21
CA GLY A 28 8.48 1.49 -30.21
C GLY A 28 9.12 1.57 -31.60
N LYS A 29 10.45 1.66 -31.60
CA LYS A 29 11.27 1.75 -32.82
C LYS A 29 11.26 0.46 -33.65
N GLU A 30 11.08 -0.69 -33.01
CA GLU A 30 11.06 -2.01 -33.67
C GLU A 30 9.68 -2.44 -34.18
N LYS A 31 8.65 -1.56 -34.10
CA LYS A 31 7.31 -1.84 -34.65
C LYS A 31 6.64 -3.10 -34.08
N VAL A 32 6.90 -3.41 -32.81
CA VAL A 32 6.29 -4.54 -32.10
C VAL A 32 4.79 -4.23 -31.87
N GLY A 33 3.92 -5.22 -32.09
CA GLY A 33 2.49 -5.04 -31.81
C GLY A 33 2.23 -4.87 -30.32
N LEU A 34 1.24 -4.06 -29.95
CA LEU A 34 0.87 -3.84 -28.54
C LEU A 34 0.57 -5.16 -27.82
N TYR A 35 -0.02 -6.14 -28.50
CA TYR A 35 -0.22 -7.49 -27.95
C TYR A 35 1.09 -8.14 -27.52
N ASP A 36 2.09 -8.17 -28.42
CA ASP A 36 3.38 -8.80 -28.15
C ASP A 36 4.12 -8.02 -27.04
N ALA A 37 4.02 -6.69 -27.05
CA ALA A 37 4.59 -5.84 -26.00
C ALA A 37 3.98 -6.16 -24.62
N ILE A 38 2.66 -6.34 -24.54
CA ILE A 38 1.97 -6.71 -23.29
C ILE A 38 2.39 -8.12 -22.84
N VAL A 39 2.46 -9.09 -23.75
CA VAL A 39 2.87 -10.47 -23.40
C VAL A 39 4.32 -10.49 -22.89
N ILE A 40 5.25 -9.84 -23.60
CA ILE A 40 6.66 -9.73 -23.19
C ILE A 40 6.77 -9.02 -21.84
N PHE A 41 6.01 -7.95 -21.63
CA PHE A 41 5.98 -7.23 -20.36
C PHE A 41 5.51 -8.12 -19.21
N LEU A 42 4.38 -8.80 -19.36
CA LEU A 42 3.84 -9.71 -18.34
C LEU A 42 4.79 -10.87 -18.05
N GLN A 43 5.47 -11.39 -19.07
CA GLN A 43 6.45 -12.46 -18.92
C GLN A 43 7.69 -11.98 -18.15
N LYS A 44 8.27 -10.84 -18.55
CA LYS A 44 9.40 -10.22 -17.84
C LYS A 44 9.06 -9.81 -16.40
N MET A 45 7.84 -9.34 -16.14
CA MET A 45 7.38 -9.05 -14.77
C MET A 45 7.42 -10.29 -13.86
N GLY A 46 7.16 -11.47 -14.42
CA GLY A 46 7.26 -12.74 -13.70
C GLY A 46 8.71 -13.18 -13.48
N ASP A 47 9.56 -13.04 -14.51
CA ASP A 47 10.95 -13.47 -14.49
C ASP A 47 11.85 -12.59 -13.59
N ASP A 48 11.57 -11.28 -13.50
CA ASP A 48 12.38 -10.32 -12.73
C ASP A 48 12.02 -10.26 -11.22
N GLU A 49 11.26 -11.23 -10.70
CA GLU A 49 10.79 -11.30 -9.30
C GLU A 49 10.08 -10.01 -8.81
N ILE A 50 9.61 -9.15 -9.71
CA ILE A 50 9.03 -7.84 -9.39
C ILE A 50 7.81 -8.02 -8.48
N LEU A 51 7.02 -9.07 -8.73
CA LEU A 51 5.88 -9.42 -7.90
C LEU A 51 6.29 -9.79 -6.47
N GLY A 52 7.39 -10.54 -6.29
CA GLY A 52 7.91 -10.89 -4.97
C GLY A 52 8.33 -9.64 -4.19
N ARG A 53 8.99 -8.70 -4.86
CA ARG A 53 9.41 -7.41 -4.27
C ARG A 53 8.21 -6.53 -3.93
N ALA A 54 7.23 -6.43 -4.83
CA ALA A 54 6.00 -5.68 -4.60
C ALA A 54 5.23 -6.23 -3.39
N ASN A 55 5.13 -7.56 -3.27
CA ASN A 55 4.51 -8.20 -2.11
C ASN A 55 5.26 -7.89 -0.81
N ALA A 56 6.60 -7.93 -0.82
CA ALA A 56 7.41 -7.60 0.36
C ALA A 56 7.22 -6.13 0.80
N VAL A 57 7.14 -5.19 -0.15
CA VAL A 57 6.85 -3.78 0.12
C VAL A 57 5.44 -3.62 0.70
N ALA A 58 4.44 -4.20 0.04
CA ALA A 58 3.04 -4.11 0.48
C ALA A 58 2.84 -4.71 1.88
N PHE A 59 3.45 -5.87 2.16
CA PHE A 59 3.40 -6.51 3.47
C PHE A 59 4.01 -5.62 4.57
N SER A 60 5.19 -5.04 4.28
CA SER A 60 5.90 -4.19 5.25
C SER A 60 5.12 -2.92 5.59
N PHE A 61 4.50 -2.27 4.60
CA PHE A 61 3.64 -1.11 4.86
C PHE A 61 2.33 -1.50 5.56
N THR A 62 1.72 -2.63 5.18
CA THR A 62 0.49 -3.12 5.86
C THR A 62 0.73 -3.36 7.34
N MET A 63 1.89 -3.93 7.71
CA MET A 63 2.29 -4.10 9.11
C MET A 63 2.43 -2.76 9.85
N ALA A 64 2.86 -1.70 9.17
CA ALA A 64 2.99 -0.36 9.75
C ALA A 64 1.64 0.39 9.89
N ILE A 65 0.63 0.05 9.08
CA ILE A 65 -0.67 0.72 9.09
C ILE A 65 -1.40 0.52 10.42
N PHE A 66 -1.45 -0.70 10.96
CA PHE A 66 -2.14 -0.99 12.21
C PHE A 66 -1.71 -0.12 13.40
N PRO A 67 -0.41 -0.09 13.78
CA PRO A 67 0.04 0.79 14.84
C PRO A 67 -0.06 2.27 14.49
N ALA A 68 0.05 2.64 13.20
CA ALA A 68 -0.13 4.02 12.76
C ALA A 68 -1.55 4.52 13.05
N ILE A 69 -2.56 3.70 12.76
CA ILE A 69 -3.96 4.03 13.07
C ILE A 69 -4.14 4.21 14.58
N ILE A 70 -3.60 3.28 15.38
CA ILE A 70 -3.70 3.37 16.85
C ILE A 70 -3.02 4.66 17.35
N PHE A 71 -1.80 4.94 16.88
CA PHE A 71 -1.07 6.16 17.21
C PHE A 71 -1.90 7.41 16.86
N LEU A 72 -2.44 7.49 15.65
CA LEU A 72 -3.27 8.60 15.20
C LEU A 72 -4.51 8.78 16.08
N PHE A 73 -5.23 7.71 16.42
CA PHE A 73 -6.38 7.79 17.31
C PHE A 73 -5.99 8.21 18.72
N THR A 74 -4.88 7.74 19.27
CA THR A 74 -4.42 8.18 20.59
C THR A 74 -3.92 9.62 20.62
N LEU A 75 -3.65 10.22 19.46
CA LEU A 75 -3.25 11.63 19.33
C LEU A 75 -4.46 12.56 19.42
N VAL A 76 -5.64 12.11 18.99
CA VAL A 76 -6.91 12.86 19.01
C VAL A 76 -7.20 13.58 20.33
N PRO A 77 -7.17 12.94 21.53
CA PRO A 77 -7.43 13.63 22.79
C PRO A 77 -6.40 14.72 23.15
N TYR A 78 -5.24 14.75 22.50
CA TYR A 78 -4.23 15.79 22.69
C TYR A 78 -4.44 16.99 21.75
N ILE A 79 -5.20 16.84 20.66
CA ILE A 79 -5.49 17.95 19.72
C ILE A 79 -6.17 19.11 20.44
N GLN A 80 -7.08 18.82 21.37
CA GLN A 80 -7.82 19.84 22.14
C GLN A 80 -6.93 20.73 23.00
N ILE A 81 -5.76 20.23 23.41
CA ILE A 81 -4.77 21.00 24.16
C ILE A 81 -4.21 22.12 23.28
N PHE A 82 -4.01 21.85 21.98
CA PHE A 82 -3.46 22.79 21.01
C PHE A 82 -4.54 23.59 20.27
N PHE A 83 -5.73 23.02 20.12
CA PHE A 83 -6.87 23.57 19.38
C PHE A 83 -8.15 23.46 20.24
N PRO A 84 -8.36 24.37 21.20
CA PRO A 84 -9.50 24.32 22.12
C PRO A 84 -10.87 24.49 21.44
N GLU A 85 -10.89 25.00 20.20
CA GLU A 85 -12.11 25.19 19.41
C GLU A 85 -12.72 23.87 18.92
N ILE A 86 -11.95 22.78 18.91
CA ILE A 86 -12.40 21.46 18.46
C ILE A 86 -12.93 20.68 19.67
N SER A 87 -14.25 20.50 19.75
CA SER A 87 -14.87 19.73 20.81
C SER A 87 -14.79 18.22 20.54
N ASN A 88 -15.02 17.39 21.58
CA ASN A 88 -15.10 15.94 21.40
C ASN A 88 -16.25 15.56 20.46
N ASP A 89 -17.37 16.28 20.56
CA ASP A 89 -18.58 16.03 19.77
C ASP A 89 -18.34 16.31 18.28
N ASP A 90 -17.51 17.30 17.95
CA ASP A 90 -17.12 17.57 16.55
C ASP A 90 -16.35 16.38 15.94
N ILE A 91 -15.45 15.79 16.73
CA ILE A 91 -14.63 14.65 16.29
C ILE A 91 -15.48 13.38 16.18
N ILE A 92 -16.36 13.15 17.14
CA ILE A 92 -17.30 12.03 17.14
C ILE A 92 -18.24 12.15 15.93
N GLY A 93 -18.83 13.33 15.71
CA GLY A 93 -19.68 13.59 14.55
C GLY A 93 -18.94 13.43 13.23
N PHE A 94 -17.66 13.81 13.15
CA PHE A 94 -16.83 13.53 11.98
C PHE A 94 -16.66 12.03 11.73
N MET A 95 -16.39 11.24 12.79
CA MET A 95 -16.23 9.78 12.68
C MET A 95 -17.54 9.09 12.26
N GLU A 96 -18.69 9.54 12.78
CA GLU A 96 -20.01 9.02 12.43
C GLU A 96 -20.34 9.25 10.95
N ASN A 97 -19.98 10.42 10.40
CA ASN A 97 -20.20 10.73 8.98
C ASN A 97 -19.22 9.99 8.05
N LEU A 98 -18.01 9.67 8.53
CA LEU A 98 -16.98 9.01 7.74
C LEU A 98 -17.20 7.49 7.63
N LEU A 99 -17.70 6.86 8.70
CA LEU A 99 -17.82 5.41 8.81
C LEU A 99 -19.23 4.95 8.43
N PRO A 100 -19.39 3.81 7.73
CA PRO A 100 -20.70 3.19 7.55
C PRO A 100 -21.34 2.88 8.91
N ALA A 101 -22.66 3.06 9.04
CA ALA A 101 -23.39 2.94 10.32
C ALA A 101 -23.09 1.65 11.10
N ASN A 102 -23.00 0.51 10.40
CA ASN A 102 -22.70 -0.78 11.03
C ASN A 102 -21.28 -0.83 11.64
N LEU A 103 -20.32 -0.18 10.99
CA LEU A 103 -18.94 -0.11 11.46
C LEU A 103 -18.81 0.87 12.62
N TYR A 104 -19.48 2.02 12.53
CA TYR A 104 -19.52 3.00 13.62
C TYR A 104 -20.14 2.38 14.87
N SER A 105 -21.33 1.77 14.77
CA SER A 105 -22.00 1.13 15.91
C SER A 105 -21.15 0.04 16.58
N ALA A 106 -20.37 -0.72 15.79
CA ALA A 106 -19.46 -1.72 16.35
C ALA A 106 -18.25 -1.11 17.09
N ALA A 107 -17.80 0.07 16.67
CA ALA A 107 -16.63 0.75 17.20
C ALA A 107 -16.95 1.89 18.19
N ASP A 108 -18.21 2.28 18.34
CA ASP A 108 -18.69 3.45 19.07
C ASP A 108 -18.09 3.57 20.47
N THR A 109 -18.22 2.52 21.28
CA THR A 109 -17.64 2.46 22.63
C THR A 109 -16.12 2.67 22.65
N THR A 110 -15.42 2.16 21.63
CA THR A 110 -13.96 2.28 21.52
C THR A 110 -13.57 3.68 21.06
N ILE A 111 -14.32 4.26 20.12
CA ILE A 111 -14.13 5.64 19.64
C ILE A 111 -14.31 6.61 20.82
N HIS A 112 -15.41 6.51 21.55
CA HIS A 112 -15.66 7.33 22.72
C HIS A 112 -14.59 7.16 23.81
N ASP A 113 -14.11 5.93 24.07
CA ASP A 113 -13.06 5.71 25.07
C ASP A 113 -11.72 6.33 24.67
N ILE A 114 -11.34 6.24 23.39
CA ILE A 114 -10.07 6.80 22.89
C ILE A 114 -10.11 8.33 22.85
N ILE A 115 -11.25 8.92 22.49
CA ILE A 115 -11.41 10.39 22.43
C ILE A 115 -11.44 11.00 23.84
N ASN A 116 -12.09 10.35 24.80
CA ASN A 116 -12.27 10.93 26.14
C ASN A 116 -11.09 10.66 27.11
N LYS A 117 -10.20 9.71 26.80
CA LYS A 117 -9.09 9.34 27.71
C LYS A 117 -7.74 9.48 27.03
N GLN A 118 -6.88 10.30 27.63
CA GLN A 118 -5.48 10.41 27.25
C GLN A 118 -4.70 9.15 27.67
N ARG A 119 -4.24 8.38 26.68
CA ARG A 119 -3.42 7.17 26.91
C ARG A 119 -1.98 7.40 26.49
N GLY A 120 -1.21 8.13 27.29
CA GLY A 120 0.19 8.47 26.97
C GLY A 120 1.13 7.27 26.73
N GLY A 121 0.92 6.17 27.46
CA GLY A 121 1.67 4.93 27.24
C GLY A 121 1.38 4.30 25.88
N LEU A 122 0.11 4.32 25.44
CA LEU A 122 -0.29 3.79 24.13
C LEU A 122 0.17 4.70 22.99
N LEU A 123 0.12 6.02 23.19
CA LEU A 123 0.62 7.01 22.22
C LEU A 123 2.11 6.82 21.95
N SER A 124 2.93 6.77 22.99
CA SER A 124 4.38 6.63 22.87
C SER A 124 4.79 5.27 22.30
N PHE A 125 4.17 4.18 22.78
CA PHE A 125 4.41 2.85 22.24
C PHE A 125 3.99 2.74 20.77
N GLY A 126 2.79 3.25 20.43
CA GLY A 126 2.27 3.29 19.06
C GLY A 126 3.19 4.09 18.15
N PHE A 127 3.64 5.27 18.57
CA PHE A 127 4.58 6.10 17.84
C PHE A 127 5.88 5.36 17.50
N VAL A 128 6.53 4.75 18.50
CA VAL A 128 7.78 4.01 18.29
C VAL A 128 7.55 2.81 17.36
N LEU A 129 6.48 2.05 17.56
CA LEU A 129 6.18 0.88 16.74
C LEU A 129 5.92 1.28 15.28
N THR A 130 5.12 2.31 15.07
CA THR A 130 4.85 2.88 13.75
C THR A 130 6.12 3.35 13.08
N LEU A 131 6.96 4.11 13.77
CA LEU A 131 8.21 4.64 13.22
C LEU A 131 9.16 3.52 12.79
N VAL A 132 9.31 2.48 13.62
CA VAL A 132 10.18 1.34 13.30
C VAL A 132 9.63 0.55 12.11
N LEU A 133 8.33 0.26 12.09
CA LEU A 133 7.71 -0.54 11.03
C LEU A 133 7.59 0.24 9.72
N SER A 134 7.31 1.54 9.75
CA SER A 134 7.30 2.39 8.56
C SER A 134 8.69 2.51 7.95
N THR A 135 9.73 2.68 8.78
CA THR A 135 11.13 2.70 8.32
C THR A 135 11.49 1.39 7.63
N ASN A 136 11.02 0.24 8.16
CA ASN A 136 11.22 -1.06 7.50
C ASN A 136 10.49 -1.14 6.14
N GLY A 137 9.26 -0.62 6.05
CA GLY A 137 8.51 -0.53 4.80
C GLY A 137 9.22 0.31 3.75
N MET A 138 9.70 1.49 4.14
CA MET A 138 10.47 2.37 3.26
C MET A 138 11.80 1.73 2.83
N ASN A 139 12.46 1.02 3.73
CA ASN A 139 13.68 0.28 3.40
C ASN A 139 13.43 -0.85 2.39
N SER A 140 12.32 -1.58 2.52
CA SER A 140 11.88 -2.58 1.55
C SER A 140 11.65 -1.95 0.17
N LEU A 141 11.03 -0.77 0.12
CA LEU A 141 10.81 -0.01 -1.11
C LEU A 141 12.12 0.45 -1.75
N MET A 142 13.07 0.96 -0.96
CA MET A 142 14.41 1.31 -1.45
C MET A 142 15.11 0.09 -2.03
N GLY A 143 15.04 -1.06 -1.36
CA GLY A 143 15.60 -2.33 -1.85
C GLY A 143 14.95 -2.80 -3.16
N ALA A 144 13.63 -2.61 -3.31
CA ALA A 144 12.93 -2.90 -4.55
C ALA A 144 13.43 -2.01 -5.69
N PHE A 145 13.54 -0.70 -5.48
CA PHE A 145 14.07 0.23 -6.49
C PHE A 145 15.53 -0.05 -6.83
N ASN A 146 16.38 -0.26 -5.83
CA ASN A 146 17.78 -0.62 -6.05
C ASN A 146 17.91 -1.85 -6.95
N SER A 147 17.05 -2.85 -6.77
CA SER A 147 17.04 -4.02 -7.64
C SER A 147 16.58 -3.71 -9.07
N CYS A 148 15.50 -2.96 -9.24
CA CYS A 148 14.99 -2.59 -10.56
C CYS A 148 16.04 -1.78 -11.36
N TYR A 149 16.75 -0.88 -10.69
CA TYR A 149 17.81 -0.07 -11.29
C TYR A 149 19.19 -0.73 -11.29
N LYS A 150 19.32 -1.96 -10.75
CA LYS A 150 20.60 -2.68 -10.58
C LYS A 150 21.66 -1.86 -9.82
N THR A 151 21.20 -1.00 -8.91
CA THR A 151 22.05 -0.16 -8.06
C THR A 151 22.54 -0.96 -6.87
N LYS A 152 23.86 -1.01 -6.66
CA LYS A 152 24.44 -1.57 -5.43
C LYS A 152 24.28 -0.59 -4.28
N GLU A 153 23.72 -1.06 -3.18
CA GLU A 153 23.63 -0.27 -1.95
C GLU A 153 25.02 -0.09 -1.34
N THR A 154 25.41 1.16 -1.12
CA THR A 154 26.71 1.55 -0.55
C THR A 154 26.57 2.22 0.82
N ARG A 155 25.32 2.55 1.22
CA ARG A 155 25.02 3.20 2.49
C ARG A 155 25.07 2.16 3.62
N GLY A 156 25.71 2.54 4.74
CA GLY A 156 25.68 1.73 5.96
C GLY A 156 24.27 1.66 6.59
N PHE A 157 24.04 0.63 7.42
CA PHE A 157 22.74 0.32 8.03
C PHE A 157 22.05 1.54 8.69
N PHE A 158 22.79 2.32 9.48
CA PHE A 158 22.24 3.50 10.16
C PHE A 158 21.87 4.62 9.18
N LYS A 159 22.74 4.92 8.22
CA LYS A 159 22.48 5.97 7.21
C LYS A 159 21.27 5.62 6.36
N MET A 160 21.12 4.34 6.00
CA MET A 160 19.96 3.85 5.27
C MET A 160 18.67 3.99 6.09
N ARG A 161 18.70 3.60 7.38
CA ARG A 161 17.54 3.77 8.27
C ARG A 161 17.13 5.23 8.45
N PHE A 162 18.06 6.14 8.69
CA PHE A 162 17.73 7.56 8.85
C PHE A 162 17.13 8.20 7.60
N ILE A 163 17.50 7.75 6.40
CA ILE A 163 16.89 8.23 5.15
C ILE A 163 15.50 7.60 4.95
N ALA A 164 15.27 6.42 5.52
CA ALA A 164 14.03 5.66 5.40
C ALA A 164 12.98 6.00 6.49
N THR A 165 13.37 6.70 7.55
CA THR A 165 12.49 7.21 8.62
C THR A 165 11.78 8.48 8.16
#